data_AF-L1J9Z9-F1
#
_entry.id   AF-L1J9Z9-F1
#
_cell.length_a   1.000
_cell.length_b   1.000
_cell.length_c   1.000
_cell.angle_alpha   90.00
_cell.angle_beta   90.00
_cell.angle_gamma   90.00
#
_symmetry.space_group_name_H-M   'P 1'
#
loop_
_entity.id
_entity.type
_entity.pdbx_description
1 polymer ?
#
loop_
_entity_poly.entity_id
_entity_poly.type
_entity_poly.pdbx_seq_one_letter_code
_entity_poly.pdbx_strand_id
1 'polypeptide(L)'
;MEEKLAVCFRTSADSIFRAIAENRPLANSLQSGLGDGGTGVDAGVKAAAEDNLNHLIEVVWRMYDFVTKTRDGEGKLREGIDAKMQGMQQCLQGIQNTLEEMKGSMKEFEEMKRSIKELKEGMTDEIKRADDGGEVEDETVNDNTMEGDESRLLPTNFKWVKANTRAIYTQWHFGNREKGYPAYKTLKPRHFYTKDQKKRLSDLRYLVREIEIEARALGVYVEQPDGIEEAGFMYDQCENFLMEVYKKARGEWNVTSRFGHLSWMTVVNLLRNSERARAKDVEMFWCSY
;
A
#
# COMPACT_ATOMS: atom_id res chain seq x y z
N MET A 1 19.02 -26.51 -7.70
CA MET A 1 18.60 -27.74 -8.43
C MET A 1 18.66 -27.52 -9.94
N GLU A 2 18.26 -26.34 -10.41
CA GLU A 2 18.26 -25.95 -11.84
C GLU A 2 19.66 -25.85 -12.48
N GLU A 3 20.69 -25.39 -11.76
CA GLU A 3 22.05 -25.30 -12.31
C GLU A 3 22.64 -26.69 -12.66
N LYS A 4 22.29 -27.71 -11.87
CA LYS A 4 22.69 -29.11 -12.15
C LYS A 4 21.95 -29.69 -13.36
N LEU A 5 20.67 -29.35 -13.52
CA LEU A 5 19.86 -29.71 -14.69
C LEU A 5 20.38 -29.04 -15.96
N ALA A 6 20.72 -27.75 -15.91
CA ALA A 6 21.29 -27.02 -17.04
C ALA A 6 22.64 -27.58 -17.48
N VAL A 7 23.50 -27.99 -16.52
CA VAL A 7 24.76 -28.66 -16.82
C VAL A 7 24.53 -30.03 -17.46
N CYS A 8 23.63 -30.86 -16.90
CA CYS A 8 23.28 -32.17 -17.47
C CYS A 8 22.71 -32.09 -18.89
N PHE A 9 21.86 -31.11 -19.16
CA PHE A 9 21.33 -30.89 -20.52
C PHE A 9 22.43 -30.46 -21.49
N ARG A 10 23.38 -29.62 -21.05
CA ARG A 10 24.48 -29.16 -21.89
C ARG A 10 25.45 -30.30 -22.25
N THR A 11 25.87 -31.10 -21.28
CA THR A 11 26.72 -32.29 -21.55
C THR A 11 26.01 -33.32 -22.42
N SER A 12 24.70 -33.50 -22.25
CA SER A 12 23.92 -34.42 -23.10
C SER A 12 23.80 -33.91 -24.53
N ALA A 13 23.51 -32.62 -24.73
CA ALA A 13 23.44 -32.00 -26.04
C ALA A 13 24.81 -32.03 -26.76
N ASP A 14 25.89 -31.67 -26.07
CA ASP A 14 27.24 -31.70 -26.64
C ASP A 14 27.66 -33.13 -27.04
N SER A 15 27.28 -34.13 -26.23
CA SER A 15 27.56 -35.53 -26.55
C SER A 15 26.77 -36.01 -27.78
N ILE A 16 25.53 -35.56 -27.95
CA ILE A 16 24.70 -35.86 -29.13
C ILE A 16 25.29 -35.19 -30.38
N PHE A 17 25.63 -33.90 -30.32
CA PHE A 17 26.22 -33.20 -31.45
C PHE A 17 27.58 -33.77 -31.85
N ARG A 18 28.41 -34.19 -30.88
CA ARG A 18 29.68 -34.85 -31.14
C ARG A 18 29.48 -36.22 -31.80
N ALA A 19 28.54 -37.04 -31.31
CA ALA A 19 28.21 -38.31 -31.93
C ALA A 19 27.69 -38.16 -33.37
N ILE A 20 26.90 -37.12 -33.65
CA ILE A 20 26.44 -36.80 -35.01
C ILE A 20 27.63 -36.39 -35.90
N ALA A 21 28.54 -35.57 -35.40
CA ALA A 21 29.73 -35.14 -36.14
C ALA A 21 30.70 -36.29 -36.44
N GLU A 22 30.89 -37.21 -35.48
CA GLU A 22 31.78 -38.37 -35.60
C GLU A 22 31.24 -39.46 -36.54
N ASN A 23 29.91 -39.56 -36.70
CA ASN A 23 29.29 -40.53 -37.61
C ASN A 23 29.06 -39.98 -39.03
N ARG A 24 29.23 -38.67 -39.25
CA ARG A 24 29.12 -38.02 -40.57
C ARG A 24 30.11 -38.58 -41.62
N PRO A 25 31.38 -38.89 -41.29
CA PRO A 25 32.32 -39.52 -42.21
C PRO A 25 31.92 -40.95 -42.61
N LEU A 26 31.32 -41.72 -41.69
CA LEU A 26 30.82 -43.07 -41.98
C LEU A 26 29.67 -43.05 -42.99
N ALA A 27 28.76 -42.07 -42.87
CA ALA A 27 27.70 -41.84 -43.85
C ALA A 27 28.28 -41.48 -45.23
N ASN A 28 29.32 -40.64 -45.27
CA ASN A 28 30.00 -40.26 -46.51
C ASN A 28 30.80 -41.43 -47.14
N SER A 29 31.42 -42.30 -46.33
CA SER A 29 32.15 -43.48 -46.82
C SER A 29 31.21 -44.54 -47.41
N LEU A 30 30.04 -44.77 -46.81
CA LEU A 30 28.98 -45.61 -47.38
C LEU A 30 28.49 -45.07 -48.74
N GLN A 31 28.48 -43.74 -48.90
CA GLN A 31 28.09 -43.06 -50.13
C GLN A 31 29.12 -43.24 -51.27
N SER A 32 30.41 -43.43 -50.95
CA SER A 32 31.47 -43.69 -51.93
C SER A 32 31.63 -45.16 -52.34
N GLY A 33 31.07 -46.10 -51.58
CA GLY A 33 31.22 -47.56 -51.82
C GLY A 33 30.15 -48.19 -52.71
N LEU A 34 29.06 -47.49 -53.03
CA LEU A 34 27.92 -48.00 -53.80
C LEU A 34 28.05 -47.62 -55.28
N GLY A 35 28.90 -48.36 -56.00
CA GLY A 35 28.96 -48.32 -57.46
C GLY A 35 27.78 -49.07 -58.10
N ASP A 36 26.91 -48.30 -58.75
CA ASP A 36 26.20 -48.56 -60.02
C ASP A 36 25.28 -49.79 -60.22
N GLY A 37 24.75 -50.43 -59.16
CA GLY A 37 24.07 -51.73 -59.30
C GLY A 37 22.64 -51.95 -58.77
N GLY A 38 21.95 -50.97 -58.17
CA GLY A 38 20.66 -51.25 -57.51
C GLY A 38 19.73 -50.06 -57.42
N THR A 39 18.77 -49.98 -58.35
CA THR A 39 17.80 -48.89 -58.46
C THR A 39 16.52 -49.19 -57.67
N GLY A 40 16.19 -48.34 -56.68
CA GLY A 40 14.81 -48.13 -56.24
C GLY A 40 14.56 -48.09 -54.74
N VAL A 41 14.99 -49.10 -53.97
CA VAL A 41 14.59 -49.24 -52.56
C VAL A 41 15.46 -48.39 -51.61
N ASP A 42 16.71 -48.13 -51.99
CA ASP A 42 17.71 -47.50 -51.12
C ASP A 42 17.56 -45.96 -51.02
N ALA A 43 17.05 -45.32 -52.07
CA ALA A 43 16.82 -43.88 -52.10
C ALA A 43 15.71 -43.43 -51.13
N GLY A 44 14.66 -44.24 -50.97
CA GLY A 44 13.54 -43.94 -50.07
C GLY A 44 13.93 -44.06 -48.58
N VAL A 45 14.74 -45.06 -48.24
CA VAL A 45 15.26 -45.24 -46.87
C VAL A 45 16.22 -44.10 -46.51
N LYS A 46 17.06 -43.68 -47.46
CA LYS A 46 17.96 -42.55 -47.27
C LYS A 46 17.23 -41.23 -47.06
N ALA A 47 16.23 -40.93 -47.90
CA ALA A 47 15.42 -39.72 -47.75
C ALA A 47 14.69 -39.69 -46.40
N ALA A 48 14.10 -40.81 -45.98
CA ALA A 48 13.44 -40.92 -44.67
C ALA A 48 14.43 -40.76 -43.49
N ALA A 49 15.67 -41.26 -43.63
CA ALA A 49 16.70 -41.08 -42.62
C ALA A 49 17.17 -39.62 -42.52
N GLU A 50 17.33 -38.94 -43.66
CA GLU A 50 17.68 -37.51 -43.72
C GLU A 50 16.57 -36.62 -43.16
N ASP A 51 15.31 -36.91 -43.47
CA ASP A 51 14.15 -36.19 -42.94
C ASP A 51 14.03 -36.37 -41.41
N ASN A 52 14.21 -37.59 -40.92
CA ASN A 52 14.23 -37.86 -39.47
C ASN A 52 15.39 -37.15 -38.76
N LEU A 53 16.57 -37.11 -39.38
CA LEU A 53 17.73 -36.40 -38.83
C LEU A 53 17.49 -34.89 -38.79
N ASN A 54 16.95 -34.31 -39.86
CA ASN A 54 16.60 -32.89 -39.92
C ASN A 54 15.52 -32.54 -38.88
N HIS A 55 14.51 -33.39 -38.71
CA HIS A 55 13.48 -33.20 -37.68
C HIS A 55 14.07 -33.22 -36.27
N LEU A 56 14.97 -34.15 -35.96
CA LEU A 56 15.67 -34.20 -34.68
C LEU A 56 16.53 -32.95 -34.45
N ILE A 57 17.23 -32.45 -35.47
CA ILE A 57 18.01 -31.21 -35.40
C ILE A 57 17.10 -30.02 -35.08
N GLU A 58 15.94 -29.90 -35.72
CA GLU A 58 14.98 -28.81 -35.42
C GLU A 58 14.44 -28.88 -33.99
N VAL A 59 14.10 -30.08 -33.50
CA VAL A 59 13.61 -30.27 -32.13
C VAL A 59 14.66 -29.84 -31.12
N VAL A 60 15.92 -30.25 -31.31
CA VAL A 60 17.03 -29.84 -30.43
C VAL A 60 17.24 -28.34 -30.47
N TRP A 61 17.18 -27.71 -31.65
CA TRP A 61 17.29 -26.25 -31.79
C TRP A 61 16.17 -25.50 -31.05
N ARG A 62 14.93 -25.97 -31.13
CA ARG A 62 13.79 -25.37 -30.40
C ARG A 62 13.96 -25.51 -28.89
N MET A 63 14.47 -26.65 -28.42
CA MET A 63 14.76 -26.84 -27.00
C MET A 63 15.88 -25.91 -26.54
N TYR A 64 16.93 -25.73 -27.33
CA TYR A 64 18.01 -24.79 -27.04
C TYR A 64 17.50 -23.34 -26.95
N ASP A 65 16.73 -22.89 -27.96
CA ASP A 65 16.13 -21.55 -27.99
C ASP A 65 15.15 -21.30 -26.82
N PHE A 66 14.40 -22.32 -26.40
CA PHE A 66 13.56 -22.25 -25.21
C PHE A 66 14.41 -22.04 -23.95
N VAL A 67 15.45 -22.85 -23.75
CA VAL A 67 16.33 -22.76 -22.56
C VAL A 67 17.07 -21.42 -22.50
N THR A 68 17.55 -20.89 -23.63
CA THR A 68 18.22 -19.58 -23.66
C THR A 68 17.25 -18.44 -23.33
N LYS A 69 16.02 -18.46 -23.89
CA LYS A 69 14.98 -17.47 -23.58
C LYS A 69 14.57 -17.51 -22.11
N THR A 70 14.44 -18.69 -21.51
CA THR A 70 14.15 -18.82 -20.07
C THR A 70 15.29 -18.24 -19.24
N ARG A 71 16.55 -18.52 -19.59
CA ARG A 71 17.73 -17.97 -18.90
C ARG A 71 17.81 -16.45 -18.99
N ASP A 72 17.55 -15.88 -20.16
CA ASP A 72 17.56 -14.43 -20.35
C ASP A 72 16.40 -13.75 -19.59
N GLY A 73 15.25 -14.43 -19.49
CA GLY A 73 14.15 -14.02 -18.63
C GLY A 73 14.51 -14.00 -17.15
N GLU A 74 15.21 -15.03 -16.66
CA GLU A 74 15.73 -15.09 -15.28
C GLU A 74 16.79 -14.02 -15.02
N GLY A 75 17.67 -13.73 -15.99
CA GLY A 75 18.65 -12.65 -15.91
C GLY A 75 17.98 -11.29 -15.70
N LYS A 76 16.98 -10.96 -16.52
CA LYS A 76 16.19 -9.73 -16.37
C LYS A 76 15.44 -9.66 -15.04
N LEU A 77 14.94 -10.80 -14.56
CA LEU A 77 14.28 -10.87 -13.25
C LEU A 77 15.27 -10.57 -12.12
N ARG A 78 16.49 -11.13 -12.16
CA ARG A 78 17.55 -10.85 -11.19
C ARG A 78 17.97 -9.38 -11.22
N GLU A 79 18.20 -8.80 -12.40
CA GLU A 79 18.50 -7.37 -12.55
C GLU A 79 17.38 -6.50 -11.97
N GLY A 80 16.12 -6.86 -12.20
CA GLY A 80 14.97 -6.16 -11.62
C GLY A 80 14.90 -6.26 -10.08
N ILE A 81 15.25 -7.41 -9.51
CA ILE A 81 15.34 -7.60 -8.06
C ILE A 81 16.48 -6.76 -7.47
N ASP A 82 17.65 -6.77 -8.09
CA ASP A 82 18.82 -6.01 -7.63
C ASP A 82 18.57 -4.51 -7.68
N ALA A 83 17.99 -4.00 -8.78
CA ALA A 83 17.60 -2.59 -8.90
C ALA A 83 16.59 -2.19 -7.82
N LYS A 84 15.61 -3.05 -7.52
CA LYS A 84 14.64 -2.81 -6.46
C LYS A 84 15.29 -2.83 -5.08
N MET A 85 16.21 -3.75 -4.84
CA MET A 85 16.97 -3.84 -3.59
C MET A 85 17.83 -2.59 -3.37
N GLN A 86 18.50 -2.10 -4.41
CA GLN A 86 19.26 -0.86 -4.37
C GLN A 86 18.36 0.35 -4.06
N GLY A 87 17.19 0.44 -4.69
CA GLY A 87 16.21 1.48 -4.37
C GLY A 87 15.72 1.43 -2.91
N MET A 88 15.50 0.23 -2.37
CA MET A 88 15.13 0.06 -0.96
C MET A 88 16.27 0.48 -0.01
N GLN A 89 17.53 0.16 -0.34
CA GLN A 89 18.68 0.60 0.45
C GLN A 89 18.83 2.13 0.45
N GLN A 90 18.64 2.79 -0.70
CA GLN A 90 18.65 4.25 -0.77
C GLN A 90 17.53 4.88 0.06
N CYS A 91 16.34 4.30 0.04
CA CYS A 91 15.21 4.76 0.87
C CYS A 91 15.52 4.62 2.37
N LEU A 92 16.07 3.48 2.79
CA LEU A 92 16.49 3.27 4.18
C LEU A 92 17.55 4.28 4.63
N GLN A 93 18.53 4.58 3.78
CA GLN A 93 19.52 5.61 4.06
C GLN A 93 18.90 7.00 4.23
N GLY A 94 17.93 7.37 3.38
CA GLY A 94 17.20 8.64 3.51
C GLY A 94 16.42 8.74 4.83
N ILE A 95 15.79 7.66 5.26
CA ILE A 95 15.09 7.59 6.55
C ILE A 95 16.07 7.77 7.71
N GLN A 96 17.22 7.11 7.67
CA GLN A 96 18.26 7.24 8.71
C GLN A 96 18.77 8.68 8.82
N ASN A 97 19.03 9.35 7.69
CA ASN A 97 19.46 10.74 7.69
C ASN A 97 18.39 11.66 8.31
N THR A 98 17.12 11.45 7.96
CA THR A 98 15.99 12.22 8.52
C THR A 98 15.86 12.02 10.04
N LEU A 99 16.08 10.79 10.53
CA LEU A 99 16.05 10.50 11.96
C LEU A 99 17.17 11.20 12.73
N GLU A 100 18.38 11.27 12.17
CA GLU A 100 19.48 11.99 12.80
C GLU A 100 19.24 13.52 12.80
N GLU A 101 18.64 14.07 11.75
CA GLU A 101 18.20 15.48 11.73
C GLU A 101 17.16 15.77 12.83
N MET A 102 16.13 14.93 12.94
CA MET A 102 15.11 15.06 14.00
C MET A 102 15.71 14.97 15.40
N LYS A 103 16.68 14.08 15.60
CA LYS A 103 17.41 13.94 16.87
C LYS A 103 18.22 15.19 17.20
N GLY A 104 18.80 15.84 16.19
CA GLY A 104 19.43 17.15 16.30
C GLY A 104 18.45 18.22 16.80
N SER A 105 17.31 18.39 16.11
CA SER A 105 16.29 19.38 16.49
C SER A 105 15.70 19.12 17.87
N MET A 106 15.54 17.86 18.27
CA MET A 106 15.06 17.51 19.61
C MET A 106 16.04 17.92 20.71
N LYS A 107 17.35 17.87 20.44
CA LYS A 107 18.37 18.38 21.36
C LYS A 107 18.29 19.90 21.51
N GLU A 108 18.12 20.63 20.40
CA GLU A 108 17.93 22.10 20.43
C GLU A 108 16.66 22.49 21.22
N PHE A 109 15.59 21.72 21.06
CA PHE A 109 14.35 21.93 21.82
C PHE A 109 14.54 21.73 23.33
N GLU A 110 15.27 20.68 23.74
CA GLU A 110 15.59 20.46 25.15
C GLU A 110 16.51 21.56 25.73
N GLU A 111 17.44 22.11 24.93
CA GLU A 111 18.22 23.28 25.33
C GLU A 111 17.33 24.52 25.51
N MET A 112 16.40 24.78 24.58
CA MET A 112 15.44 25.87 24.68
C MET A 112 14.55 25.75 25.93
N LYS A 113 14.07 24.53 26.23
CA LYS A 113 13.27 24.25 27.43
C LYS A 113 14.05 24.54 28.71
N ARG A 114 15.37 24.25 28.74
CA ARG A 114 16.25 24.60 29.86
C ARG A 114 16.34 26.12 30.03
N SER A 115 16.56 26.87 28.96
CA SER A 115 16.62 28.34 29.00
C SER A 115 15.31 28.99 29.47
N ILE A 116 14.16 28.46 29.03
CA ILE A 116 12.84 28.93 29.51
C ILE A 116 12.68 28.69 31.01
N LYS A 117 13.16 27.54 31.51
CA LYS A 117 13.10 27.22 32.94
C LYS A 117 13.95 28.21 33.77
N GLU A 118 15.18 28.47 33.35
CA GLU A 118 16.07 29.44 34.02
C GLU A 118 15.47 30.85 34.03
N LEU A 119 14.89 31.28 32.90
CA LEU A 119 14.23 32.59 32.80
C LEU A 119 13.01 32.70 33.72
N LYS A 120 12.20 31.62 33.82
CA LYS A 120 11.05 31.56 34.72
C LYS A 120 11.47 31.66 36.19
N GLU A 121 12.53 30.95 36.57
CA GLU A 121 13.09 30.98 37.93
C GLU A 121 13.60 32.39 38.27
N GLY A 122 14.37 33.03 37.37
CA GLY A 122 14.84 34.41 37.54
C GLY A 122 13.71 35.44 37.70
N MET A 123 12.64 35.32 36.89
CA MET A 123 11.49 36.23 36.98
C MET A 123 10.70 36.04 38.28
N THR A 124 10.60 34.80 38.78
CA THR A 124 9.93 34.51 40.06
C THR A 124 10.69 35.13 41.23
N ASP A 125 12.02 35.10 41.19
CA ASP A 125 12.86 35.75 42.20
C ASP A 125 12.76 37.28 42.16
N GLU A 126 12.61 37.87 40.97
CA GLU A 126 12.34 39.31 40.84
C GLU A 126 10.98 39.73 41.41
N ILE A 127 9.92 38.97 41.12
CA ILE A 127 8.58 39.24 41.66
C ILE A 127 8.60 39.18 43.19
N LYS A 128 9.24 38.18 43.78
CA LYS A 128 9.38 38.08 45.25
C LYS A 128 10.13 39.26 45.88
N ARG A 129 11.10 39.85 45.17
CA ARG A 129 11.79 41.06 45.64
C ARG A 129 10.92 42.32 45.52
N ALA A 130 9.97 42.34 44.58
CA ALA A 130 9.06 43.46 44.39
C ALA A 130 7.87 43.45 45.35
N ASP A 131 7.52 42.28 45.90
CA ASP A 131 6.32 42.06 46.72
C ASP A 131 6.53 42.23 48.24
N ASP A 132 7.75 42.57 48.68
CA ASP A 132 8.10 42.83 50.09
C ASP A 132 7.56 44.18 50.62
N GLY A 133 6.50 44.73 49.99
CA GLY A 133 6.05 46.11 50.18
C GLY A 133 4.55 46.37 50.05
N GLY A 134 3.67 45.37 50.20
CA GLY A 134 2.23 45.63 50.25
C GLY A 134 1.38 44.41 50.55
N GLU A 135 0.90 44.31 51.79
CA GLU A 135 -0.31 43.54 52.10
C GLU A 135 -1.47 44.12 51.28
N VAL A 136 -1.89 43.40 50.24
CA VAL A 136 -3.16 43.65 49.54
C VAL A 136 -4.05 42.46 49.81
N GLU A 137 -5.20 42.76 50.41
CA GLU A 137 -6.24 41.84 50.82
C GLU A 137 -6.72 40.96 49.64
N ASP A 138 -6.74 39.66 49.90
CA ASP A 138 -7.13 38.57 49.01
C ASP A 138 -8.64 38.60 48.75
N GLU A 139 -9.08 39.32 47.72
CA GLU A 139 -10.42 39.14 47.15
C GLU A 139 -10.41 37.91 46.23
N THR A 140 -10.76 36.77 46.83
CA THR A 140 -11.10 35.54 46.15
C THR A 140 -12.36 35.72 45.29
N VAL A 141 -12.21 36.23 44.06
CA VAL A 141 -13.26 36.19 43.03
C VAL A 141 -13.17 34.84 42.31
N ASN A 142 -13.83 33.84 42.91
CA ASN A 142 -14.10 32.56 42.30
C ASN A 142 -15.61 32.36 42.20
N ASP A 143 -16.24 32.90 41.16
CA ASP A 143 -17.49 32.36 40.62
C ASP A 143 -17.66 32.75 39.15
N ASN A 144 -17.11 31.89 38.28
CA ASN A 144 -17.63 31.76 36.93
C ASN A 144 -17.95 30.28 36.73
N THR A 145 -18.95 29.82 37.49
CA THR A 145 -19.72 28.64 37.16
C THR A 145 -20.50 28.95 35.88
N MET A 146 -19.83 28.87 34.73
CA MET A 146 -20.45 28.83 33.41
C MET A 146 -21.28 27.55 33.35
N GLU A 147 -22.54 27.67 33.76
CA GLU A 147 -23.65 26.78 33.44
C GLU A 147 -23.91 26.86 31.92
N GLY A 148 -22.88 26.50 31.15
CA GLY A 148 -22.78 26.70 29.73
C GLY A 148 -23.52 25.60 29.01
N ASP A 149 -24.76 25.88 28.64
CA ASP A 149 -25.55 25.28 27.56
C ASP A 149 -24.86 24.05 26.93
N GLU A 150 -24.96 22.88 27.57
CA GLU A 150 -24.43 21.57 27.10
C GLU A 150 -24.87 21.23 25.67
N SER A 151 -25.82 21.99 25.14
CA SER A 151 -26.29 21.95 23.77
C SER A 151 -25.21 22.27 22.73
N ARG A 152 -24.10 22.94 23.09
CA ARG A 152 -23.17 23.54 22.10
C ARG A 152 -21.70 23.19 22.32
N LEU A 153 -21.32 21.99 21.91
CA LEU A 153 -19.92 21.54 21.91
C LEU A 153 -19.03 22.14 20.80
N LEU A 154 -19.60 22.90 19.86
CA LEU A 154 -18.88 23.42 18.69
C LEU A 154 -19.05 24.94 18.54
N PRO A 155 -17.99 25.65 18.10
CA PRO A 155 -18.07 27.09 17.84
C PRO A 155 -18.95 27.39 16.61
N THR A 156 -19.52 28.59 16.57
CA THR A 156 -20.39 29.07 15.47
C THR A 156 -19.72 29.03 14.09
N ASN A 157 -18.40 29.21 14.04
CA ASN A 157 -17.60 29.19 12.83
C ASN A 157 -17.00 27.80 12.51
N PHE A 158 -17.56 26.71 13.07
CA PHE A 158 -17.07 25.35 12.85
C PHE A 158 -16.94 25.00 11.36
N LYS A 159 -15.75 24.51 10.97
CA LYS A 159 -15.46 24.01 9.63
C LYS A 159 -14.93 22.60 9.70
N TRP A 160 -15.58 21.69 8.96
CA TRP A 160 -15.10 20.34 8.74
C TRP A 160 -13.68 20.34 8.17
N VAL A 161 -12.81 19.52 8.76
CA VAL A 161 -11.42 19.37 8.30
C VAL A 161 -11.43 18.71 6.93
N LYS A 162 -10.68 19.32 5.99
CA LYS A 162 -10.36 18.70 4.69
C LYS A 162 -9.22 17.70 4.91
N ALA A 163 -9.59 16.53 5.42
CA ALA A 163 -8.66 15.45 5.73
C ALA A 163 -8.89 14.25 4.80
N ASN A 164 -7.90 13.36 4.73
CA ASN A 164 -8.08 12.03 4.18
C ASN A 164 -8.91 11.14 5.12
N THR A 165 -9.28 9.96 4.64
CA THR A 165 -10.15 9.01 5.35
C THR A 165 -9.54 8.53 6.67
N ARG A 166 -8.24 8.22 6.67
CA ARG A 166 -7.52 7.81 7.89
C ARG A 166 -7.59 8.88 8.99
N ALA A 167 -7.25 10.12 8.65
CA ALA A 167 -7.25 11.21 9.61
C ALA A 167 -8.67 11.57 10.11
N ILE A 168 -9.72 11.49 9.27
CA ILE A 168 -11.09 11.72 9.76
C ILE A 168 -11.56 10.58 10.68
N TYR A 169 -11.11 9.35 10.42
CA TYR A 169 -11.39 8.19 11.28
C TYR A 169 -10.71 8.36 12.65
N THR A 170 -9.46 8.83 12.70
CA THR A 170 -8.83 9.19 13.97
C THR A 170 -9.61 10.29 14.71
N GLN A 171 -10.06 11.34 14.02
CA GLN A 171 -10.86 12.42 14.63
C GLN A 171 -12.25 11.95 15.08
N TRP A 172 -12.78 10.86 14.52
CA TRP A 172 -14.01 10.24 15.00
C TRP A 172 -13.87 9.75 16.45
N HIS A 173 -12.74 9.10 16.77
CA HIS A 173 -12.48 8.56 18.11
C HIS A 173 -11.93 9.60 19.09
N PHE A 174 -11.03 10.49 18.65
CA PHE A 174 -10.25 11.36 19.54
C PHE A 174 -10.49 12.85 19.38
N GLY A 175 -11.27 13.26 18.37
CA GLY A 175 -11.55 14.66 18.10
C GLY A 175 -10.39 15.37 17.41
N ASN A 176 -10.45 16.70 17.39
CA ASN A 176 -9.36 17.54 16.86
C ASN A 176 -8.76 18.36 18.00
N ARG A 177 -7.63 17.91 18.54
CA ARG A 177 -6.96 18.57 19.67
C ARG A 177 -6.48 19.98 19.32
N GLU A 178 -5.97 20.20 18.11
CA GLU A 178 -5.48 21.52 17.67
C GLU A 178 -6.59 22.57 17.70
N LYS A 179 -7.82 22.17 17.38
CA LYS A 179 -9.00 23.06 17.36
C LYS A 179 -9.86 22.96 18.62
N GLY A 180 -9.48 22.11 19.58
CA GLY A 180 -10.28 21.83 20.77
C GLY A 180 -11.63 21.16 20.47
N TYR A 181 -11.79 20.46 19.35
CA TYR A 181 -13.05 19.79 19.03
C TYR A 181 -13.12 18.42 19.70
N PRO A 182 -14.26 18.03 20.28
CA PRO A 182 -14.43 16.72 20.88
C PRO A 182 -14.43 15.63 19.80
N ALA A 183 -14.33 14.38 20.24
CA ALA A 183 -14.48 13.20 19.39
C ALA A 183 -15.77 13.28 18.57
N TYR A 184 -15.68 13.14 17.24
CA TYR A 184 -16.87 13.34 16.41
C TYR A 184 -17.98 12.31 16.68
N LYS A 185 -17.65 11.16 17.27
CA LYS A 185 -18.64 10.17 17.72
C LYS A 185 -19.61 10.69 18.78
N THR A 186 -19.20 11.65 19.60
CA THR A 186 -20.06 12.24 20.65
C THR A 186 -20.96 13.35 20.11
N LEU A 187 -20.71 13.83 18.89
CA LEU A 187 -21.46 14.92 18.29
C LEU A 187 -22.85 14.45 17.83
N LYS A 188 -23.87 15.25 18.16
CA LYS A 188 -25.27 15.07 17.75
C LYS A 188 -25.64 16.15 16.72
N PRO A 189 -26.65 15.91 15.85
CA PRO A 189 -27.08 16.92 14.87
C PRO A 189 -27.45 18.28 15.48
N ARG A 190 -27.92 18.31 16.73
CA ARG A 190 -28.25 19.55 17.46
C ARG A 190 -27.04 20.45 17.76
N HIS A 191 -25.82 19.89 17.77
CA HIS A 191 -24.59 20.66 18.02
C HIS A 191 -24.14 21.48 16.80
N PHE A 192 -24.80 21.35 15.65
CA PHE A 192 -24.42 22.02 14.41
C PHE A 192 -25.43 23.09 13.99
N TYR A 193 -24.93 24.23 13.53
CA TYR A 193 -25.74 25.39 13.14
C TYR A 193 -26.39 25.20 11.77
N THR A 194 -25.66 24.65 10.80
CA THR A 194 -26.14 24.57 9.41
C THR A 194 -26.64 23.18 9.04
N LYS A 195 -27.61 23.11 8.11
CA LYS A 195 -28.11 21.85 7.56
C LYS A 195 -27.00 21.03 6.88
N ASP A 196 -26.06 21.71 6.23
CA ASP A 196 -24.92 21.06 5.57
C ASP A 196 -23.96 20.41 6.56
N GLN A 197 -23.71 21.05 7.71
CA GLN A 197 -22.90 20.44 8.76
C GLN A 197 -23.56 19.17 9.32
N LYS A 198 -24.88 19.21 9.54
CA LYS A 198 -25.66 18.04 9.97
C LYS A 198 -25.61 16.90 8.96
N LYS A 199 -25.75 17.23 7.67
CA LYS A 199 -25.59 16.26 6.57
C LYS A 199 -24.21 15.61 6.59
N ARG A 200 -23.15 16.42 6.71
CA ARG A 200 -21.76 15.91 6.77
C ARG A 200 -21.50 15.00 7.97
N LEU A 201 -22.10 15.26 9.13
CA LEU A 201 -22.05 14.34 10.26
C LEU A 201 -22.71 12.99 9.90
N SER A 202 -23.85 13.02 9.21
CA SER A 202 -24.51 11.79 8.75
C SER A 202 -23.65 11.01 7.75
N ASP A 203 -22.96 11.72 6.85
CA ASP A 203 -22.04 11.12 5.89
C ASP A 203 -20.81 10.50 6.57
N LEU A 204 -20.26 11.16 7.58
CA LEU A 204 -19.18 10.62 8.39
C LEU A 204 -19.61 9.39 9.20
N ARG A 205 -20.81 9.42 9.80
CA ARG A 205 -21.39 8.26 10.50
C ARG A 205 -21.54 7.05 9.58
N TYR A 206 -21.99 7.29 8.35
CA TYR A 206 -22.10 6.24 7.34
C TYR A 206 -20.72 5.66 7.00
N LEU A 207 -19.72 6.51 6.70
CA LEU A 207 -18.34 6.07 6.44
C LEU A 207 -17.79 5.18 7.55
N VAL A 208 -17.88 5.66 8.79
CA VAL A 208 -17.32 4.96 9.94
C VAL A 208 -18.05 3.65 10.17
N ARG A 209 -19.38 3.63 10.02
CA ARG A 209 -20.16 2.38 10.12
C ARG A 209 -19.65 1.32 9.13
N GLU A 210 -19.38 1.68 7.88
CA GLU A 210 -18.85 0.72 6.90
C GLU A 210 -17.47 0.20 7.30
N ILE A 211 -16.59 1.07 7.79
CA ILE A 211 -15.26 0.68 8.31
C ILE A 211 -15.42 -0.26 9.52
N GLU A 212 -16.32 0.04 10.45
CA GLU A 212 -16.54 -0.79 11.62
C GLU A 212 -17.18 -2.15 11.30
N ILE A 213 -18.04 -2.24 10.27
CA ILE A 213 -18.58 -3.51 9.80
C ILE A 213 -17.44 -4.39 9.29
N GLU A 214 -16.56 -3.83 8.47
CA GLU A 214 -15.39 -4.56 7.96
C GLU A 214 -14.42 -4.93 9.09
N ALA A 215 -14.12 -4.00 10.01
CA ALA A 215 -13.25 -4.27 11.15
C ALA A 215 -13.78 -5.42 12.02
N ARG A 216 -15.11 -5.50 12.21
CA ARG A 216 -15.76 -6.63 12.92
C ARG A 216 -15.63 -7.93 12.13
N ALA A 217 -15.80 -7.89 10.80
CA ALA A 217 -15.63 -9.06 9.94
C ALA A 217 -14.19 -9.61 9.98
N LEU A 218 -13.20 -8.72 10.10
CA LEU A 218 -11.79 -9.05 10.22
C LEU A 218 -11.37 -9.43 11.67
N GLY A 219 -12.25 -9.25 12.66
CA GLY A 219 -11.94 -9.54 14.07
C GLY A 219 -10.96 -8.56 14.73
N VAL A 220 -10.77 -7.36 14.15
CA VAL A 220 -9.85 -6.33 14.65
C VAL A 220 -10.56 -5.16 15.32
N TYR A 221 -11.90 -5.20 15.42
CA TYR A 221 -12.70 -4.11 15.96
C TYR A 221 -12.55 -3.94 17.48
N VAL A 222 -12.22 -2.72 17.90
CA VAL A 222 -12.22 -2.29 19.31
C VAL A 222 -13.18 -1.11 19.46
N GLU A 223 -14.14 -1.20 20.40
CA GLU A 223 -15.19 -0.19 20.57
C GLU A 223 -14.64 1.16 21.06
N GLN A 224 -13.63 1.11 21.91
CA GLN A 224 -12.96 2.28 22.47
C GLN A 224 -11.45 2.09 22.37
N PRO A 225 -10.83 2.45 21.22
CA PRO A 225 -9.38 2.32 21.08
C PRO A 225 -8.68 3.21 22.11
N ASP A 226 -7.64 2.69 22.75
CA ASP A 226 -6.87 3.34 23.82
C ASP A 226 -6.03 4.50 23.27
N GLY A 227 -5.68 4.45 21.97
CA GLY A 227 -4.82 5.44 21.34
C GLY A 227 -5.02 5.61 19.84
N ILE A 228 -4.37 6.65 19.32
CA ILE A 228 -4.39 6.99 17.88
C ILE A 228 -3.82 5.83 17.05
N GLU A 229 -2.81 5.12 17.56
CA GLU A 229 -2.17 3.99 16.89
C GLU A 229 -3.14 2.83 16.68
N GLU A 230 -3.92 2.47 17.70
CA GLU A 230 -4.88 1.37 17.62
C GLU A 230 -6.03 1.69 16.65
N ALA A 231 -6.59 2.91 16.72
CA ALA A 231 -7.59 3.35 15.74
C ALA A 231 -7.00 3.41 14.32
N GLY A 232 -5.73 3.80 14.19
CA GLY A 232 -4.99 3.79 12.93
C GLY A 232 -4.85 2.37 12.38
N PHE A 233 -4.46 1.42 13.23
CA PHE A 233 -4.34 0.01 12.87
C PHE A 233 -5.69 -0.58 12.40
N MET A 234 -6.79 -0.33 13.12
CA MET A 234 -8.14 -0.75 12.69
C MET A 234 -8.48 -0.23 11.29
N TYR A 235 -8.18 1.04 11.03
CA TYR A 235 -8.39 1.63 9.70
C TYR A 235 -7.50 0.98 8.64
N ASP A 236 -6.21 0.79 8.93
CA ASP A 236 -5.24 0.25 7.97
C ASP A 236 -5.62 -1.17 7.52
N GLN A 237 -6.17 -1.99 8.43
CA GLN A 237 -6.71 -3.31 8.07
C GLN A 237 -7.93 -3.23 7.14
N CYS A 238 -8.76 -2.20 7.31
CA CYS A 238 -9.96 -1.98 6.50
C CYS A 238 -9.68 -1.20 5.20
N GLU A 239 -8.47 -0.69 4.99
CA GLU A 239 -8.16 0.14 3.83
C GLU A 239 -8.33 -0.65 2.52
N ASN A 240 -7.97 -1.93 2.51
CA ASN A 240 -8.13 -2.81 1.36
C ASN A 240 -9.61 -2.91 0.91
N PHE A 241 -10.55 -2.98 1.86
CA PHE A 241 -11.98 -2.98 1.54
C PHE A 241 -12.39 -1.68 0.82
N LEU A 242 -11.98 -0.52 1.35
CA LEU A 242 -12.30 0.76 0.74
C LEU A 242 -11.63 0.93 -0.64
N MET A 243 -10.41 0.40 -0.78
CA MET A 243 -9.68 0.34 -2.05
C MET A 243 -10.44 -0.45 -3.11
N GLU A 244 -11.00 -1.61 -2.75
CA GLU A 244 -11.75 -2.44 -3.68
C GLU A 244 -13.04 -1.76 -4.15
N VAL A 245 -13.76 -1.08 -3.25
CA VAL A 245 -14.92 -0.27 -3.65
C VAL A 245 -14.51 0.84 -4.62
N TYR A 246 -13.39 1.51 -4.35
CA TYR A 246 -12.87 2.56 -5.21
C TYR A 246 -12.46 2.02 -6.60
N LYS A 247 -11.75 0.88 -6.66
CA LYS A 247 -11.36 0.22 -7.93
C LYS A 247 -12.59 -0.09 -8.78
N LYS A 248 -13.63 -0.67 -8.17
CA LYS A 248 -14.89 -0.97 -8.86
C LYS A 248 -15.57 0.28 -9.40
N ALA A 249 -15.50 1.40 -8.69
CA ALA A 249 -16.15 2.64 -9.09
C ALA A 249 -15.41 3.41 -10.20
N ARG A 250 -14.08 3.27 -10.34
CA ARG A 250 -13.25 4.06 -11.27
C ARG A 250 -12.51 3.26 -12.35
N GLY A 251 -12.56 1.94 -12.33
CA GLY A 251 -11.76 1.07 -13.20
C GLY A 251 -10.33 0.89 -12.70
N GLU A 252 -9.70 -0.24 -13.05
CA GLU A 252 -8.47 -0.75 -12.42
C GLU A 252 -7.20 0.09 -12.65
N TRP A 253 -7.18 0.97 -13.66
CA TRP A 253 -5.92 1.31 -14.35
C TRP A 253 -4.98 2.33 -13.70
N ASN A 254 -5.26 2.95 -12.55
CA ASN A 254 -4.31 3.89 -11.89
C ASN A 254 -4.64 4.23 -10.42
N VAL A 255 -5.17 3.25 -9.69
CA VAL A 255 -5.97 3.50 -8.49
C VAL A 255 -5.17 3.58 -7.18
N THR A 256 -4.13 2.76 -7.03
CA THR A 256 -3.47 2.50 -5.74
C THR A 256 -2.72 3.70 -5.16
N SER A 257 -2.05 4.49 -5.99
CA SER A 257 -1.21 5.59 -5.48
C SER A 257 -2.00 6.80 -4.93
N ARG A 258 -3.28 6.95 -5.26
CA ARG A 258 -4.05 8.17 -4.93
C ARG A 258 -5.06 8.01 -3.80
N PHE A 259 -5.39 6.81 -3.38
CA PHE A 259 -6.49 6.60 -2.43
C PHE A 259 -6.24 7.22 -1.05
N GLY A 260 -5.04 7.06 -0.48
CA GLY A 260 -4.66 7.66 0.80
C GLY A 260 -4.69 9.20 0.80
N HIS A 261 -4.73 9.82 -0.37
CA HIS A 261 -4.86 11.28 -0.55
C HIS A 261 -6.30 11.73 -0.83
N LEU A 262 -7.24 10.81 -1.01
CA LEU A 262 -8.64 11.17 -1.24
C LEU A 262 -9.24 11.76 0.02
N SER A 263 -10.00 12.83 -0.15
CA SER A 263 -10.82 13.35 0.93
C SER A 263 -11.87 12.31 1.32
N TRP A 264 -12.12 12.17 2.62
CA TRP A 264 -13.14 11.26 3.15
C TRP A 264 -14.52 11.50 2.54
N MET A 265 -14.85 12.75 2.17
CA MET A 265 -16.11 13.08 1.48
C MET A 265 -16.21 12.42 0.10
N THR A 266 -15.09 12.33 -0.62
CA THR A 266 -15.02 11.64 -1.91
C THR A 266 -15.26 10.14 -1.71
N VAL A 267 -14.65 9.54 -0.68
CA VAL A 267 -14.83 8.12 -0.36
C VAL A 267 -16.29 7.81 -0.01
N VAL A 268 -16.95 8.65 0.79
CA VAL A 268 -18.39 8.50 1.09
C VAL A 268 -19.25 8.53 -0.17
N ASN A 269 -19.01 9.49 -1.06
CA ASN A 269 -19.77 9.59 -2.30
C ASN A 269 -19.61 8.34 -3.16
N LEU A 270 -18.42 7.75 -3.19
CA LEU A 270 -18.16 6.51 -3.93
C LEU A 270 -18.86 5.31 -3.29
N LEU A 271 -18.78 5.16 -1.97
CA LEU A 271 -19.48 4.11 -1.22
C LEU A 271 -20.99 4.15 -1.50
N ARG A 272 -21.61 5.33 -1.33
CA ARG A 272 -23.05 5.51 -1.59
C ARG A 272 -23.44 5.23 -3.04
N ASN A 273 -22.60 5.61 -4.00
CA ASN A 273 -22.87 5.35 -5.41
C ASN A 273 -22.76 3.85 -5.73
N SER A 274 -21.80 3.15 -5.12
CA SER A 274 -21.63 1.70 -5.28
C SER A 274 -22.82 0.91 -4.71
N GLU A 275 -23.39 1.34 -3.57
CA GLU A 275 -24.62 0.74 -3.03
C GLU A 275 -25.82 0.93 -3.95
N ARG A 276 -25.98 2.12 -4.52
CA ARG A 276 -27.09 2.38 -5.46
C ARG A 276 -26.98 1.55 -6.72
N ALA A 277 -25.77 1.30 -7.21
CA ALA A 277 -25.55 0.39 -8.33
C ALA A 277 -25.97 -1.04 -7.96
N ARG A 278 -25.51 -1.56 -6.81
CA ARG A 278 -25.90 -2.89 -6.31
C ARG A 278 -27.42 -3.04 -6.13
N ALA A 279 -28.08 -2.01 -5.60
CA ALA A 279 -29.53 -2.04 -5.38
C ALA A 279 -30.31 -2.15 -6.71
N LYS A 280 -29.86 -1.45 -7.76
CA LYS A 280 -30.45 -1.53 -9.10
C LYS A 280 -30.22 -2.88 -9.77
N ASP A 281 -29.06 -3.49 -9.58
CA ASP A 281 -28.76 -4.81 -10.14
C ASP A 281 -29.65 -5.88 -9.52
N VAL A 282 -29.90 -5.79 -8.21
CA VAL A 282 -30.85 -6.67 -7.52
C VAL A 282 -32.27 -6.43 -8.03
N GLU A 283 -32.72 -5.16 -8.13
CA GLU A 283 -34.07 -4.83 -8.63
C GLU A 283 -34.29 -5.31 -10.09
N MET A 284 -33.28 -5.22 -10.96
CA MET A 284 -33.34 -5.78 -12.32
C MET A 284 -33.40 -7.32 -12.34
N PHE A 285 -32.76 -8.00 -11.39
CA PHE A 285 -32.82 -9.45 -11.26
C PHE A 285 -34.22 -9.92 -10.84
N TRP A 286 -34.92 -9.18 -9.97
CA TRP A 286 -36.29 -9.49 -9.56
C TRP A 286 -37.36 -9.14 -10.62
N CYS A 287 -37.09 -8.19 -11.51
CA CYS A 287 -38.00 -7.85 -12.62
C CYS A 287 -37.88 -8.75 -13.85
N SER A 288 -36.93 -9.70 -13.85
CA SER A 288 -36.68 -10.63 -14.96
C SER A 288 -37.24 -12.04 -14.71
N TYR A 289 -38.01 -12.23 -13.63
CA TYR A 289 -38.81 -13.41 -13.30
C TYR A 289 -40.28 -13.04 -13.21
#